data_AF-A0A920ASJ5-F1
#
_entry.id   AF-A0A920ASJ5-F1
#
_cell.length_a   1.000
_cell.length_b   1.000
_cell.length_c   1.000
_cell.angle_alpha   90.00
_cell.angle_beta   90.00
_cell.angle_gamma   90.00
#
_symmetry.space_group_name_H-M   'P 1'
#
loop_
_entity.id
_entity.type
_entity.pdbx_description
1 polymer ?
#
loop_
_entity_poly.entity_id
_entity_poly.type
_entity_poly.pdbx_seq_one_letter_code
_entity_poly.pdbx_strand_id
1 'polypeptide(L)'
;MSSNIYFNAGVMIINVNEWRNRNIQKSLVELMIDIFDKVDFWDQDIMNCFFDGNFIELSKYLNFKDTFSQTITKNDETRSIIFLHYAGSNKPWTIPGVITSFASFFHRSYYQVFHKKYLLTNRYRRKAFKDLLRIVFSFKIFNIDHPFVFIKLAIESLKK
;
A
#
# COMPACT_ATOMS: atom_id res chain seq x y z
N MET A 1 -23.86 -7.36 -4.43
CA MET A 1 -23.04 -7.89 -5.53
C MET A 1 -23.42 -9.33 -5.77
N SER A 2 -23.53 -9.72 -7.03
CA SER A 2 -23.98 -11.03 -7.48
C SER A 2 -22.81 -11.88 -7.99
N SER A 3 -21.75 -11.23 -8.49
CA SER A 3 -20.62 -11.89 -9.16
C SER A 3 -19.61 -12.57 -8.21
N ASN A 4 -19.69 -12.30 -6.90
CA ASN A 4 -18.73 -12.76 -5.87
C ASN A 4 -17.24 -12.44 -6.15
N ILE A 5 -16.94 -11.59 -7.13
CA ILE A 5 -15.59 -11.14 -7.47
C ILE A 5 -15.41 -9.67 -7.10
N TYR A 6 -14.23 -9.34 -6.57
CA TYR A 6 -13.92 -8.03 -6.01
C TYR A 6 -12.50 -7.60 -6.37
N PHE A 7 -12.35 -6.48 -7.07
CA PHE A 7 -11.05 -5.95 -7.48
C PHE A 7 -10.55 -4.84 -6.53
N ASN A 8 -9.23 -4.65 -6.51
CA ASN A 8 -8.62 -3.53 -5.81
C ASN A 8 -8.47 -2.31 -6.73
N ALA A 9 -8.94 -1.14 -6.28
CA ALA A 9 -8.91 0.09 -7.08
C ALA A 9 -7.52 0.77 -7.18
N GLY A 10 -6.46 0.17 -6.63
CA GLY A 10 -5.12 0.75 -6.63
C GLY A 10 -4.46 0.86 -8.01
N VAL A 11 -4.78 -0.05 -8.93
CA VAL A 11 -4.32 -0.03 -10.33
C VAL A 11 -5.46 -0.51 -11.21
N MET A 12 -5.86 0.32 -12.18
CA MET A 12 -6.94 0.01 -13.12
C MET A 12 -6.57 0.50 -14.52
N ILE A 13 -6.98 -0.26 -15.54
CA ILE A 13 -6.96 0.18 -16.93
C ILE A 13 -8.40 0.54 -17.29
N ILE A 14 -8.62 1.81 -17.62
CA ILE A 14 -9.97 2.36 -17.82
C ILE A 14 -10.17 2.73 -19.28
N ASN A 15 -11.26 2.25 -19.88
CA ASN A 15 -11.74 2.77 -21.16
C ASN A 15 -12.45 4.12 -20.96
N VAL A 16 -11.66 5.19 -21.00
CA VAL A 16 -12.15 6.55 -20.72
C VAL A 16 -13.24 7.01 -21.70
N ASN A 17 -13.15 6.61 -22.98
CA ASN A 17 -14.15 6.97 -23.99
C ASN A 17 -15.50 6.33 -23.68
N GLU A 18 -15.49 5.06 -23.29
CA GLU A 18 -16.70 4.37 -22.85
C GLU A 18 -17.28 4.99 -21.58
N TRP A 19 -16.43 5.32 -20.60
CA TRP A 19 -16.87 5.94 -19.36
C TRP A 19 -17.58 7.27 -19.59
N ARG A 20 -17.06 8.08 -20.52
CA ARG A 20 -17.67 9.35 -20.94
C ARG A 20 -18.99 9.13 -21.67
N ASN A 21 -18.99 8.26 -22.68
CA ASN A 21 -20.18 8.01 -23.50
C ASN A 21 -21.36 7.46 -22.67
N ARG A 22 -21.07 6.68 -21.63
CA ARG A 22 -22.08 6.11 -20.74
C ARG A 22 -22.34 6.94 -19.48
N ASN A 23 -21.70 8.10 -19.32
CA ASN A 23 -21.80 8.94 -18.11
C ASN A 23 -21.54 8.19 -16.79
N ILE A 24 -20.56 7.26 -16.78
CA ILE A 24 -20.29 6.37 -15.65
C ILE A 24 -20.02 7.14 -14.34
N GLN A 25 -19.33 8.28 -14.41
CA GLN A 25 -19.08 9.12 -13.25
C GLN A 25 -20.38 9.51 -12.53
N LYS A 26 -21.41 9.92 -13.28
CA LYS A 26 -22.69 10.32 -12.72
C LYS A 26 -23.34 9.14 -11.99
N SER A 27 -23.37 7.97 -12.64
CA SER A 27 -23.95 6.76 -12.07
C SER A 27 -23.20 6.27 -10.83
N LEU A 28 -21.87 6.39 -10.79
CA LEU A 28 -21.07 6.08 -9.59
C LEU A 28 -21.40 7.03 -8.43
N VAL A 29 -21.57 8.32 -8.70
CA VAL A 29 -21.94 9.31 -7.66
C VAL A 29 -23.37 9.06 -7.15
N GLU A 30 -24.32 8.78 -8.04
CA GLU A 30 -25.69 8.43 -7.66
C GLU A 30 -25.71 7.16 -6.80
N LEU A 31 -25.01 6.10 -7.24
CA LEU A 31 -24.89 4.88 -6.46
C LEU A 31 -24.24 5.12 -5.09
N MET A 32 -23.18 5.94 -5.03
CA MET A 32 -22.52 6.29 -3.77
C MET A 32 -23.49 6.91 -2.77
N ILE A 33 -24.40 7.77 -3.22
CA ILE A 33 -25.43 8.37 -2.36
C ILE A 33 -26.40 7.29 -1.85
N ASP A 34 -26.80 6.36 -2.71
CA ASP A 34 -27.79 5.32 -2.37
C ASP A 34 -27.27 4.25 -1.40
N ILE A 35 -25.97 3.96 -1.41
CA ILE A 35 -25.36 2.90 -0.59
C ILE A 35 -24.32 3.41 0.42
N PHE A 36 -24.27 4.72 0.66
CA PHE A 36 -23.26 5.37 1.50
C PHE A 36 -23.09 4.70 2.88
N ASP A 37 -24.20 4.28 3.49
CA ASP A 37 -24.27 3.67 4.82
C ASP A 37 -23.75 2.23 4.87
N LYS A 38 -23.51 1.61 3.72
CA LYS A 38 -23.12 0.19 3.56
C LYS A 38 -21.69 0.01 3.03
N VAL A 39 -20.95 1.10 2.90
CA VAL A 39 -19.65 1.14 2.22
C VAL A 39 -18.52 1.26 3.25
N ASP A 40 -17.57 0.32 3.19
CA ASP A 40 -16.41 0.27 4.09
C ASP A 40 -15.14 0.84 3.42
N PHE A 41 -14.99 0.62 2.11
CA PHE A 41 -13.82 0.95 1.30
C PHE A 41 -14.09 2.05 0.26
N TRP A 42 -15.07 2.91 0.54
CA TRP A 42 -15.39 4.11 -0.23
C TRP A 42 -15.53 3.81 -1.74
N ASP A 43 -14.77 4.50 -2.58
CA ASP A 43 -14.81 4.40 -4.03
C ASP A 43 -14.61 2.98 -4.54
N GLN A 44 -13.80 2.15 -3.86
CA GLN A 44 -13.59 0.76 -4.26
C GLN A 44 -14.86 -0.08 -4.15
N ASP A 45 -15.66 0.09 -3.09
CA ASP A 45 -16.93 -0.64 -2.95
C ASP A 45 -17.97 -0.14 -3.94
N ILE A 46 -18.03 1.17 -4.18
CA ILE A 46 -18.94 1.74 -5.18
C ILE A 46 -18.64 1.15 -6.56
N MET A 47 -17.36 1.12 -6.94
CA MET A 47 -16.98 0.57 -8.24
C MET A 47 -17.22 -0.94 -8.33
N ASN A 48 -16.92 -1.70 -7.28
CA ASN A 48 -17.21 -3.14 -7.28
C ASN A 48 -18.72 -3.43 -7.31
N CYS A 49 -19.53 -2.62 -6.64
CA CYS A 49 -20.98 -2.72 -6.70
C CYS A 49 -21.54 -2.33 -8.08
N PHE A 50 -20.98 -1.28 -8.70
CA PHE A 50 -21.43 -0.78 -9.99
C PHE A 50 -21.09 -1.72 -11.14
N PHE A 51 -19.84 -2.20 -11.19
CA PHE A 51 -19.39 -3.08 -12.27
C PHE A 51 -19.77 -4.54 -12.02
N ASP A 52 -19.87 -5.01 -10.78
CA ASP A 52 -20.33 -6.35 -10.36
C ASP A 52 -19.95 -7.48 -11.33
N GLY A 53 -18.65 -7.67 -11.54
CA GLY A 53 -18.09 -8.70 -12.40
C GLY A 53 -18.01 -8.37 -13.89
N ASN A 54 -18.49 -7.20 -14.30
CA ASN A 54 -18.29 -6.65 -15.64
C ASN A 54 -16.94 -5.90 -15.73
N PHE A 55 -15.85 -6.63 -15.53
CA PHE A 55 -14.48 -6.15 -15.70
C PHE A 55 -13.56 -7.32 -16.03
N ILE A 56 -12.37 -7.02 -16.54
CA ILE A 56 -11.32 -8.01 -16.79
C ILE A 56 -10.28 -7.90 -15.67
N GLU A 57 -9.95 -9.02 -15.03
CA GLU A 57 -8.92 -9.05 -14.00
C GLU A 57 -7.53 -8.83 -14.57
N LEU A 58 -6.79 -7.89 -13.97
CA LEU A 58 -5.36 -7.73 -14.23
C LEU A 58 -4.58 -8.81 -13.50
N SER A 59 -3.41 -9.16 -14.06
CA SER A 59 -2.46 -10.01 -13.35
C SER A 59 -2.14 -9.46 -11.96
N LYS A 60 -2.12 -10.34 -10.95
CA LYS A 60 -1.78 -9.97 -9.56
C LYS A 60 -0.45 -9.21 -9.43
N TYR A 61 0.47 -9.39 -10.38
CA TYR A 61 1.78 -8.75 -10.40
C TYR A 61 1.74 -7.26 -10.78
N LEU A 62 0.63 -6.77 -11.36
CA LEU A 62 0.38 -5.37 -11.67
C LEU A 62 -0.34 -4.62 -10.53
N ASN A 63 -0.69 -5.30 -9.44
CA ASN A 63 -1.25 -4.66 -8.24
C ASN A 63 -0.94 -5.54 -7.00
N PHE A 64 0.33 -5.89 -6.84
CA PHE A 64 0.75 -6.85 -5.83
C PHE A 64 0.72 -6.20 -4.45
N LYS A 65 -0.13 -6.70 -3.55
CA LYS A 65 -0.26 -6.17 -2.19
C LYS A 65 0.68 -6.88 -1.22
N ASP A 66 1.47 -6.11 -0.47
CA ASP A 66 2.24 -6.61 0.69
C ASP A 66 1.25 -7.10 1.76
N THR A 67 0.95 -8.39 1.76
CA THR A 67 0.12 -9.03 2.78
C THR A 67 1.03 -9.73 3.78
N PHE A 68 0.93 -9.34 5.06
CA PHE A 68 1.72 -9.81 6.20
C PHE A 68 1.83 -11.35 6.33
N SER A 69 0.91 -12.09 5.71
CA SER A 69 0.80 -13.55 5.80
C SER A 69 1.55 -14.30 4.69
N GLN A 70 2.03 -13.62 3.64
CA GLN A 70 2.80 -14.30 2.61
C GLN A 70 4.22 -14.46 3.12
N THR A 71 4.51 -15.61 3.69
CA THR A 71 5.87 -16.17 3.69
C THR A 71 6.23 -16.28 2.22
N ILE A 72 6.93 -15.28 1.69
CA ILE A 72 7.40 -15.29 0.31
C ILE A 72 8.34 -16.49 0.20
N THR A 73 7.82 -17.60 -0.30
CA THR A 73 8.62 -18.76 -0.65
C THR A 73 9.42 -18.39 -1.88
N LYS A 74 10.66 -17.93 -1.64
CA LYS A 74 11.77 -17.81 -2.60
C LYS A 74 11.60 -16.78 -3.73
N ASN A 75 12.77 -16.30 -4.18
CA ASN A 75 13.04 -15.17 -5.08
C ASN A 75 12.27 -15.09 -6.41
N ASP A 76 11.54 -16.13 -6.83
CA ASP A 76 10.96 -16.17 -8.18
C ASP A 76 9.61 -15.45 -8.29
N GLU A 77 8.77 -15.47 -7.24
CA GLU A 77 7.53 -14.69 -7.24
C GLU A 77 7.80 -13.19 -7.13
N THR A 78 8.81 -12.78 -6.36
CA THR A 78 9.15 -11.35 -6.20
C THR A 78 9.75 -10.75 -7.46
N ARG A 79 10.47 -11.54 -8.26
CA ARG A 79 10.98 -11.11 -9.57
C ARG A 79 9.88 -10.85 -10.58
N SER A 80 8.73 -11.48 -10.41
CA SER A 80 7.57 -11.28 -11.29
C SER A 80 6.76 -10.03 -10.94
N ILE A 81 6.97 -9.42 -9.76
CA ILE A 81 6.24 -8.23 -9.33
C ILE A 81 6.66 -7.03 -10.19
N ILE A 82 5.67 -6.41 -10.85
CA ILE A 82 5.86 -5.20 -11.64
C ILE A 82 5.46 -3.98 -10.82
N PHE A 83 4.25 -3.99 -10.24
CA PHE A 83 3.77 -2.93 -9.35
C PHE A 83 3.49 -3.48 -7.96
N LEU A 84 4.25 -2.97 -7.00
CA LEU A 84 4.11 -3.26 -5.58
C LEU A 84 3.25 -2.18 -4.92
N HIS A 85 2.08 -2.57 -4.45
CA HIS A 85 1.12 -1.71 -3.80
C HIS A 85 1.23 -1.82 -2.27
N TYR A 86 1.80 -0.80 -1.64
CA TYR A 86 1.81 -0.63 -0.18
C TYR A 86 0.43 -0.17 0.33
N ALA A 87 -0.57 -1.05 0.23
CA ALA A 87 -1.95 -0.79 0.65
C ALA A 87 -2.10 -0.70 2.18
N GLY A 88 -3.15 -0.02 2.66
CA GLY A 88 -3.43 0.10 4.09
C GLY A 88 -2.50 1.06 4.83
N SER A 89 -2.46 0.94 6.17
CA SER A 89 -1.79 1.89 7.07
C SER A 89 -0.30 1.63 7.29
N ASN A 90 0.18 0.42 7.02
CA ASN A 90 1.57 0.02 7.24
C ASN A 90 2.45 0.46 6.07
N LYS A 91 2.81 1.75 6.02
CA LYS A 91 3.65 2.29 4.95
C LYS A 91 5.14 2.06 5.23
N PRO A 92 5.97 1.73 4.22
CA PRO A 92 7.39 1.42 4.43
C PRO A 92 8.21 2.64 4.90
N TRP A 93 7.69 3.86 4.70
CA TRP A 93 8.27 5.10 5.21
C TRP A 93 7.78 5.49 6.62
N THR A 94 7.21 4.55 7.37
CA THR A 94 6.92 4.70 8.80
C THR A 94 7.89 3.86 9.62
N ILE A 95 8.11 4.22 10.88
CA ILE A 95 8.95 3.44 11.80
C ILE A 95 8.51 1.97 11.88
N PRO A 96 7.24 1.62 12.17
CA PRO A 96 6.82 0.22 12.19
C PRO A 96 6.85 -0.46 10.81
N GLY A 97 6.69 0.31 9.73
CA GLY A 97 6.67 -0.24 8.38
C GLY A 97 8.05 -0.59 7.81
N VAL A 98 9.14 -0.08 8.37
CA VAL A 98 10.50 -0.35 7.83
C VAL A 98 10.90 -1.82 7.90
N ILE A 99 10.30 -2.56 8.84
CA ILE A 99 10.61 -3.97 9.10
C ILE A 99 9.68 -4.94 8.36
N THR A 100 8.80 -4.44 7.48
CA THR A 100 7.97 -5.33 6.64
C THR A 100 8.78 -5.94 5.50
N SER A 101 8.37 -7.11 5.04
CA SER A 101 9.10 -7.93 4.06
C SER A 101 9.45 -7.16 2.78
N PHE A 102 8.56 -6.26 2.34
CA PHE A 102 8.73 -5.50 1.11
C PHE A 102 9.25 -4.08 1.30
N ALA A 103 9.53 -3.63 2.54
CA ALA A 103 9.97 -2.26 2.78
C ALA A 103 11.33 -1.94 2.13
N SER A 104 12.21 -2.93 1.99
CA SER A 104 13.52 -2.78 1.35
C SER A 104 13.41 -2.36 -0.11
N PHE A 105 12.43 -2.86 -0.87
CA PHE A 105 12.20 -2.45 -2.26
C PHE A 105 11.95 -0.95 -2.37
N PHE A 106 11.05 -0.40 -1.54
CA PHE A 106 10.78 1.03 -1.51
C PHE A 106 12.04 1.85 -1.19
N HIS A 107 12.78 1.49 -0.14
CA HIS A 107 13.96 2.27 0.29
C HIS A 107 15.13 2.17 -0.69
N ARG A 108 15.27 1.04 -1.40
CA ARG A 108 16.24 0.90 -2.49
C ARG A 108 15.89 1.80 -3.67
N SER A 109 14.63 1.82 -4.11
CA SER A 109 14.17 2.74 -5.17
C SER A 109 14.27 4.21 -4.73
N TYR A 110 13.94 4.52 -3.48
CA TYR A 110 14.08 5.85 -2.92
C TYR A 110 15.56 6.31 -2.90
N TYR A 111 16.48 5.41 -2.54
CA TYR A 111 17.91 5.70 -2.60
C TYR A 111 18.41 5.95 -4.02
N GLN A 112 17.93 5.19 -5.01
CA GLN A 112 18.31 5.38 -6.42
C GLN A 112 17.93 6.77 -6.94
N VAL A 113 16.79 7.31 -6.51
CA VAL A 113 16.28 8.63 -6.98
C VAL A 113 16.82 9.79 -6.13
N PHE A 114 16.89 9.63 -4.80
CA PHE A 114 17.14 10.75 -3.88
C PHE A 114 18.46 10.64 -3.11
N HIS A 115 19.24 9.56 -3.31
CA HIS A 115 20.48 9.27 -2.59
C HIS A 115 20.35 9.28 -1.05
N LYS A 116 19.14 9.01 -0.55
CA LYS A 116 18.82 8.90 0.88
C LYS A 116 18.41 7.47 1.20
N LYS A 117 19.02 6.89 2.24
CA LYS A 117 18.83 5.48 2.61
C LYS A 117 17.43 5.15 3.11
N TYR A 118 16.76 6.10 3.77
CA TYR A 118 15.39 5.94 4.24
C TYR A 118 14.60 7.23 4.06
N LEU A 119 13.32 7.08 3.72
CA LEU A 119 12.29 8.08 3.97
C LEU A 119 11.58 7.72 5.28
N LEU A 120 11.47 8.66 6.21
CA LEU A 120 10.68 8.47 7.42
C LEU A 120 9.72 9.64 7.63
N THR A 121 8.45 9.31 7.81
CA THR A 121 7.41 10.27 8.20
C THR A 121 6.84 9.86 9.55
N ASN A 122 6.85 10.76 10.52
CA ASN A 122 6.28 10.53 11.83
C ASN A 122 5.26 11.62 12.14
N ARG A 123 3.99 11.21 12.31
CA ARG A 123 2.91 12.14 12.67
C ARG A 123 2.81 12.37 14.17
N TYR A 124 3.16 11.37 14.98
CA TYR A 124 3.01 11.40 16.44
C TYR A 124 4.30 10.98 17.15
N ARG A 125 5.03 11.95 17.69
CA ARG A 125 6.36 11.75 18.32
C ARG A 125 6.38 10.66 19.39
N ARG A 126 5.43 10.68 20.34
CA ARG A 126 5.38 9.68 21.43
C ARG A 126 5.20 8.26 20.91
N LYS A 127 4.33 8.08 19.91
CA LYS A 127 4.09 6.78 19.28
C LYS A 127 5.32 6.31 18.50
N ALA A 128 5.89 7.19 17.68
CA ALA A 128 7.11 6.93 16.92
C ALA A 128 8.28 6.49 17.81
N PHE A 129 8.47 7.12 18.98
CA PHE A 129 9.48 6.71 19.95
C PHE A 129 9.20 5.32 20.54
N LYS A 130 7.95 5.02 20.92
CA LYS A 130 7.56 3.69 21.40
C LYS A 130 7.78 2.60 20.34
N ASP A 131 7.41 2.89 19.10
CA ASP A 131 7.59 1.97 17.97
C ASP A 131 9.09 1.72 17.71
N LEU A 132 9.92 2.76 17.77
CA LEU A 132 11.37 2.62 17.63
C LEU A 132 11.96 1.72 18.73
N LEU A 133 11.62 1.96 19.99
CA LEU A 133 12.07 1.12 21.10
C LEU A 133 11.61 -0.33 20.91
N ARG A 134 10.35 -0.56 20.51
CA ARG A 134 9.83 -1.90 20.24
C ARG A 134 10.64 -2.63 19.16
N ILE A 135 11.01 -1.94 18.08
CA ILE A 135 11.80 -2.53 16.98
C ILE A 135 13.23 -2.84 17.43
N VAL A 136 13.86 -1.95 18.20
CA VAL A 136 15.21 -2.16 18.73
C VAL A 136 15.26 -3.32 19.72
N PHE A 137 14.37 -3.33 20.72
CA PHE A 137 14.33 -4.39 21.75
C PHE A 137 13.84 -5.74 21.24
N SER A 138 13.08 -5.77 20.13
CA SER A 138 12.71 -7.04 19.48
C SER A 138 13.81 -7.58 18.54
N PHE A 139 14.96 -6.89 18.44
CA PHE A 139 16.06 -7.21 17.52
C PHE A 139 15.68 -7.23 16.03
N LYS A 140 14.42 -6.92 15.68
CA LYS A 140 13.95 -6.80 14.29
C LYS A 140 14.68 -5.71 13.51
N ILE A 141 15.30 -4.76 14.21
CA ILE A 141 16.15 -3.75 13.61
C ILE A 141 17.30 -4.35 12.78
N PHE A 142 17.80 -5.54 13.12
CA PHE A 142 18.90 -6.17 12.38
C PHE A 142 18.46 -6.82 11.06
N ASN A 143 17.15 -6.86 10.79
CA ASN A 143 16.60 -7.42 9.53
C ASN A 143 16.55 -6.39 8.39
N ILE A 144 16.97 -5.13 8.61
CA ILE A 144 16.94 -4.08 7.59
C ILE A 144 18.35 -3.74 7.09
N ASP A 145 18.46 -3.21 5.86
CA ASP A 145 19.74 -3.00 5.17
C ASP A 145 20.73 -2.07 5.92
N HIS A 146 20.25 -1.03 6.62
CA HIS A 146 21.10 -0.01 7.27
C HIS A 146 20.58 0.40 8.66
N PRO A 147 20.68 -0.48 9.68
CA PRO A 147 20.02 -0.31 10.98
C PRO A 147 20.44 0.97 11.73
N PHE A 148 21.73 1.28 11.79
CA PHE A 148 22.22 2.47 12.50
C PHE A 148 21.82 3.78 11.82
N VAL A 149 21.76 3.79 10.48
CA VAL A 149 21.28 4.96 9.72
C VAL A 149 19.79 5.16 9.98
N PHE A 150 19.01 4.08 9.98
CA PHE A 150 17.59 4.15 10.34
C PHE A 150 17.40 4.71 11.74
N ILE A 151 18.12 4.19 12.76
CA ILE A 151 18.00 4.68 14.14
C ILE A 151 18.31 6.18 14.21
N LYS A 152 19.40 6.64 13.58
CA LYS A 152 19.77 8.05 13.53
C LYS A 152 18.63 8.91 12.93
N LEU A 153 18.13 8.53 11.75
CA LEU A 153 17.06 9.26 11.06
C LEU A 153 15.74 9.21 11.85
N ALA A 154 15.44 8.08 12.50
CA ALA A 154 14.27 7.94 13.36
C ALA A 154 14.35 8.90 14.54
N ILE A 155 15.49 8.98 15.23
CA ILE A 155 15.71 9.94 16.34
C ILE A 155 15.61 11.39 15.84
N GLU A 156 16.23 11.72 14.70
CA GLU A 156 16.15 13.06 14.11
C GLU A 156 14.70 13.46 13.78
N SER A 157 13.90 12.52 13.26
CA SER A 157 12.50 12.77 12.94
C SER A 157 11.61 13.00 14.17
N LEU A 158 12.06 12.63 15.39
CA LEU A 158 11.35 12.93 16.64
C LEU A 158 11.58 14.36 17.13
N LYS A 159 12.54 15.09 16.56
CA LYS A 159 12.85 16.48 16.93
C LYS A 159 12.01 17.50 16.17
N LYS A 160 11.37 17.06 15.06
CA LYS A 160 10.39 17.83 14.30
C LYS A 160 9.02 17.73 14.98
#